data_AF-A0A7Y9WIA9-F1
#
_entry.id   AF-A0A7Y9WIA9-F1
#
_cell.length_a   1.000
_cell.length_b   1.000
_cell.length_c   1.000
_cell.angle_alpha   90.00
_cell.angle_beta   90.00
_cell.angle_gamma   90.00
#
_symmetry.space_group_name_H-M   'P 1'
#
loop_
_entity.id
_entity.type
_entity.pdbx_description
1 polymer ?
#
loop_
_entity_poly.entity_id
_entity_poly.type
_entity_poly.pdbx_seq_one_letter_code
_entity_poly.pdbx_strand_id
1 'polypeptide(L)'
;MNNEKKKPRALPPPMLTIELSKSVTTKGSDGETVYDEINLEEPNLDQITEFVKRAGSKGALESMRWLISEISGVPMVVLGKIKSRDYYKAQDYLSAYLTPPDEDDPEGNAGGSQ
;
A
#
# COMPACT_ATOMS: atom_id res chain seq x y z
N MET A 1 29.31 -1.85 -18.84
CA MET A 1 28.10 -2.45 -18.24
C MET A 1 28.24 -2.39 -16.74
N ASN A 2 27.47 -1.52 -16.06
CA ASN A 2 27.44 -1.51 -14.60
C ASN A 2 26.35 -2.49 -14.16
N ASN A 3 26.75 -3.67 -13.68
CA ASN A 3 25.86 -4.60 -12.98
C ASN A 3 25.56 -4.01 -11.60
N GLU A 4 24.53 -3.19 -11.50
CA GLU A 4 23.92 -2.86 -10.21
C GLU A 4 23.15 -4.11 -9.75
N LYS A 5 23.83 -4.95 -8.95
CA LYS A 5 23.19 -6.03 -8.20
C LYS A 5 22.04 -5.41 -7.41
N LYS A 6 20.79 -5.64 -7.85
CA LYS A 6 19.59 -5.20 -7.14
C LYS A 6 19.68 -5.80 -5.73
N LYS A 7 19.93 -4.94 -4.75
CA LYS A 7 19.94 -5.34 -3.34
C LYS A 7 18.55 -5.93 -3.04
N PRO A 8 18.45 -7.12 -2.41
CA PRO A 8 17.15 -7.67 -2.05
C PRO A 8 16.38 -6.63 -1.25
N ARG A 9 15.12 -6.39 -1.63
CA ARG A 9 14.27 -5.40 -0.97
C ARG A 9 14.16 -5.81 0.50
N ALA A 10 14.77 -5.02 1.39
CA ALA A 10 14.56 -5.21 2.82
C ALA A 10 13.06 -5.04 3.07
N LEU A 11 12.46 -5.99 3.80
CA LEU A 11 11.06 -5.85 4.21
C LEU A 11 10.91 -4.52 4.96
N PRO A 12 9.88 -3.72 4.66
CA PRO A 12 9.61 -2.50 5.40
C PRO A 12 9.37 -2.82 6.89
N PRO A 13 9.46 -1.83 7.79
CA PRO A 13 9.14 -2.04 9.20
C PRO A 13 7.71 -2.57 9.37
N PRO A 14 7.39 -3.30 10.46
CA PRO A 14 6.05 -3.85 10.68
C PRO A 14 4.97 -2.79 10.89
N MET A 15 5.37 -1.54 11.16
CA MET A 15 4.47 -0.40 11.33
C MET A 15 5.06 0.85 10.69
N LEU A 16 4.19 1.73 10.17
CA LEU A 16 4.55 3.03 9.62
C LEU A 16 3.48 4.07 9.99
N THR A 17 3.91 5.16 10.63
CA THR A 17 3.08 6.36 10.82
C THR A 17 3.38 7.39 9.76
N ILE A 18 2.35 7.88 9.08
CA ILE A 18 2.43 8.91 8.05
C ILE A 18 1.68 10.15 8.52
N GLU A 19 2.43 11.18 8.92
CA GLU A 19 1.90 12.53 9.17
C GLU A 19 1.26 13.09 7.90
N LEU A 20 -0.01 13.49 7.99
CA LEU A 20 -0.73 14.12 6.91
C LEU A 20 -0.21 15.54 6.71
N SER A 21 0.10 15.89 5.47
CA SER A 21 0.52 17.24 5.11
C SER A 21 -0.57 18.30 5.35
N LYS A 22 -1.82 17.86 5.46
CA LYS A 22 -2.97 18.68 5.87
C LYS A 22 -3.96 17.79 6.59
N SER A 23 -4.38 18.20 7.79
CA SER A 23 -5.40 17.50 8.55
C SER A 23 -6.75 17.47 7.81
N VAL A 24 -7.50 16.39 8.01
CA VAL A 24 -8.83 16.22 7.46
C VAL A 24 -9.82 16.17 8.62
N THR A 25 -10.79 17.07 8.63
CA THR A 25 -11.87 17.07 9.62
C THR A 25 -13.14 16.48 9.01
N THR A 26 -13.79 15.58 9.73
CA THR A 26 -15.11 15.05 9.40
C THR A 26 -16.11 15.38 10.50
N LYS A 27 -17.31 15.81 10.12
CA LYS A 27 -18.45 15.97 11.02
C LYS A 27 -19.28 14.68 11.01
N GLY A 28 -19.34 14.01 12.15
CA GLY A 28 -20.20 12.87 12.41
C GLY A 28 -21.30 13.22 13.40
N SER A 29 -22.15 12.23 13.69
CA SER A 29 -23.23 12.34 14.69
C SER A 29 -22.68 12.64 16.10
N ASP A 30 -21.46 12.17 16.39
CA ASP A 30 -20.80 12.28 17.69
C ASP A 30 -19.83 13.47 17.79
N GLY A 31 -19.83 14.35 16.77
CA GLY A 31 -18.99 15.56 16.73
C GLY A 31 -17.97 15.58 15.60
N GLU A 32 -16.94 16.42 15.75
CA GLU A 32 -15.86 16.56 14.78
C GLU A 32 -14.72 15.57 15.10
N THR A 33 -14.35 14.76 14.12
CA THR A 33 -13.14 13.94 14.16
C THR A 33 -12.08 14.57 13.28
N VAL A 34 -10.88 14.77 13.82
CA VAL A 34 -9.73 15.27 13.08
C VAL A 34 -8.78 14.11 12.82
N TYR A 35 -8.31 14.01 11.59
CA TYR A 35 -7.30 13.06 11.16
C TYR A 35 -6.05 13.85 10.77
N ASP A 36 -4.96 13.58 11.46
CA ASP A 36 -3.64 14.23 11.29
C ASP A 36 -2.56 13.23 10.87
N GLU A 37 -2.80 11.93 11.04
CA GLU A 37 -1.88 10.87 10.63
C GLU A 37 -2.62 9.64 10.05
N ILE A 38 -1.87 8.78 9.37
CA ILE A 38 -2.27 7.43 8.96
C ILE A 38 -1.30 6.46 9.61
N ASN A 39 -1.81 5.58 10.47
CA ASN A 39 -1.06 4.49 11.06
C ASN A 39 -1.26 3.22 10.24
N LEU A 40 -0.19 2.62 9.73
CA LEU A 40 -0.21 1.39 8.97
C LEU A 40 0.57 0.31 9.69
N GLU A 41 0.12 -0.94 9.52
CA GLU A 41 0.79 -2.15 9.96
C GLU A 41 0.92 -3.15 8.80
N GLU A 42 1.71 -4.20 9.01
CA GLU A 42 1.84 -5.31 8.07
C GLU A 42 0.47 -5.95 7.79
N PRO A 43 0.05 -6.07 6.51
CA PRO A 43 -1.22 -6.68 6.18
C PRO A 43 -1.20 -8.19 6.45
N ASN A 44 -2.28 -8.71 7.01
CA ASN A 44 -2.46 -10.16 7.17
C ASN A 44 -2.94 -10.83 5.86
N LEU A 45 -2.93 -12.16 5.86
CA LEU A 45 -3.28 -12.96 4.67
C LEU A 45 -4.73 -12.71 4.17
N ASP A 46 -5.67 -12.45 5.08
CA ASP A 46 -7.06 -12.18 4.74
C ASP A 46 -7.20 -10.83 4.03
N GLN A 47 -6.51 -9.80 4.53
CA GLN A 47 -6.46 -8.46 3.93
C GLN A 47 -5.82 -8.49 2.54
N ILE A 48 -4.73 -9.25 2.36
CA ILE A 48 -4.08 -9.45 1.05
C ILE A 48 -5.04 -10.16 0.08
N THR A 49 -5.70 -11.23 0.53
CA THR A 49 -6.64 -11.99 -0.29
C THR A 49 -7.81 -11.11 -0.77
N GLU A 50 -8.36 -10.29 0.13
CA GLU A 50 -9.44 -9.37 -0.20
C GLU A 50 -8.97 -8.22 -1.11
N PHE A 51 -7.75 -7.71 -0.92
CA PHE A 51 -7.13 -6.76 -1.84
C PHE A 51 -7.04 -7.31 -3.26
N VAL A 52 -6.57 -8.56 -3.44
CA VAL A 52 -6.44 -9.20 -4.76
C VAL A 52 -7.81 -9.33 -5.45
N LYS A 53 -8.85 -9.75 -4.71
CA LYS A 53 -10.23 -9.84 -5.23
C LYS A 53 -10.77 -8.47 -5.67
N ARG A 54 -10.52 -7.44 -4.87
CA ARG A 54 -10.93 -6.06 -5.17
C ARG A 54 -10.16 -5.49 -6.35
N ALA A 55 -8.87 -5.75 -6.45
CA ALA A 55 -8.03 -5.25 -7.54
C ALA A 55 -8.56 -5.68 -8.91
N GLY A 56 -9.03 -6.93 -9.02
CA GLY A 56 -9.64 -7.46 -10.23
C GLY A 56 -11.01 -6.89 -10.58
N SER A 57 -11.75 -6.32 -9.63
CA SER A 57 -13.15 -5.87 -9.83
C SER A 57 -13.36 -4.34 -9.72
N LYS A 58 -12.56 -3.66 -8.91
CA LYS A 58 -12.65 -2.22 -8.61
C LYS A 58 -11.44 -1.42 -9.12
N GLY A 59 -10.37 -2.11 -9.53
CA GLY A 59 -9.12 -1.51 -9.97
C GLY A 59 -8.15 -1.21 -8.82
N ALA A 60 -6.89 -0.98 -9.18
CA ALA A 60 -5.77 -0.89 -8.23
C ALA A 60 -5.92 0.28 -7.24
N LEU A 61 -6.33 1.47 -7.70
CA LEU A 61 -6.43 2.66 -6.86
C LEU A 61 -7.46 2.49 -5.73
N GLU A 62 -8.67 2.04 -6.07
CA GLU A 62 -9.75 1.86 -5.10
C GLU A 62 -9.44 0.70 -4.14
N SER A 63 -8.79 -0.36 -4.63
CA SER A 63 -8.40 -1.51 -3.82
C SER A 63 -7.30 -1.15 -2.83
N MET A 64 -6.32 -0.36 -3.26
CA MET A 64 -5.26 0.15 -2.39
C MET A 64 -5.82 1.13 -1.35
N ARG A 65 -6.74 2.01 -1.75
CA ARG A 65 -7.45 2.90 -0.81
C ARG A 65 -8.25 2.11 0.21
N TRP A 66 -8.91 1.03 -0.19
CA TRP A 66 -9.60 0.14 0.73
C TRP A 66 -8.61 -0.50 1.71
N LEU A 67 -7.48 -1.03 1.24
CA LEU A 67 -6.49 -1.67 2.10
C LEU A 67 -5.91 -0.69 3.12
N ILE A 68 -5.58 0.54 2.70
CA ILE A 68 -5.16 1.61 3.62
C ILE A 68 -6.24 1.86 4.68
N SER A 69 -7.51 1.91 4.28
CA SER A 69 -8.64 2.13 5.19
C SER A 69 -8.80 1.01 6.20
N GLU A 70 -8.71 -0.24 5.74
CA GLU A 70 -8.84 -1.45 6.54
C GLU A 70 -7.75 -1.54 7.62
N ILE A 71 -6.51 -1.23 7.25
CA ILE A 71 -5.35 -1.32 8.15
C ILE A 71 -5.30 -0.15 9.12
N SER A 72 -5.55 1.08 8.65
CA SER A 72 -5.40 2.28 9.48
C SER A 72 -6.63 2.65 10.29
N GLY A 73 -7.79 2.04 10.00
CA GLY A 73 -9.09 2.49 10.52
C GLY A 73 -9.54 3.85 9.98
N VAL A 74 -8.76 4.51 9.12
CA VAL A 74 -9.12 5.81 8.53
C VAL A 74 -10.20 5.59 7.47
N PRO A 75 -11.38 6.22 7.58
CA PRO A 75 -12.47 5.99 6.64
C PRO A 75 -12.09 6.34 5.20
N MET A 76 -12.58 5.57 4.22
CA MET A 76 -12.31 5.86 2.80
C MET A 76 -12.66 7.30 2.42
N VAL A 77 -13.73 7.89 2.96
CA VAL A 77 -14.12 9.29 2.72
C VAL A 77 -13.04 10.29 3.17
N VAL A 78 -12.28 9.98 4.22
CA VAL A 78 -11.14 10.76 4.69
C VAL A 78 -9.97 10.59 3.74
N LEU A 79 -9.65 9.35 3.35
CA LEU A 79 -8.60 9.05 2.37
C LEU A 79 -8.85 9.69 0.99
N GLY A 80 -10.11 10.00 0.66
CA GLY A 80 -10.44 10.76 -0.56
C GLY A 80 -10.08 12.26 -0.49
N LYS A 81 -9.74 12.76 0.69
CA LYS A 81 -9.45 14.18 0.97
C LYS A 81 -7.98 14.47 1.29
N ILE A 82 -7.17 13.43 1.53
CA ILE A 82 -5.74 13.58 1.80
C ILE A 82 -5.00 14.04 0.53
N LYS A 83 -3.76 14.51 0.69
CA LYS A 83 -2.93 14.87 -0.46
C LYS A 83 -2.35 13.62 -1.12
N SER A 84 -2.18 13.68 -2.44
CA SER A 84 -1.65 12.55 -3.22
C SER A 84 -0.29 12.06 -2.72
N ARG A 85 0.58 12.95 -2.25
CA ARG A 85 1.87 12.58 -1.65
C ARG A 85 1.72 11.67 -0.43
N ASP A 86 0.73 11.93 0.42
CA ASP A 86 0.50 11.15 1.64
C ASP A 86 -0.10 9.78 1.29
N TYR A 87 -1.00 9.76 0.29
CA TYR A 87 -1.49 8.51 -0.31
C TYR A 87 -0.36 7.65 -0.90
N TYR A 88 0.53 8.23 -1.72
CA TYR A 88 1.59 7.46 -2.37
C TYR A 88 2.62 6.91 -1.39
N LYS A 89 2.87 7.58 -0.25
CA LYS A 89 3.68 7.01 0.84
C LYS A 89 3.04 5.75 1.43
N ALA A 90 1.73 5.79 1.67
CA ALA A 90 0.98 4.64 2.17
C ALA A 90 0.97 3.49 1.15
N GLN A 91 0.74 3.82 -0.12
CA GLN A 91 0.78 2.85 -1.22
C GLN A 91 2.16 2.18 -1.32
N ASP A 92 3.24 2.95 -1.30
CA ASP A 92 4.61 2.43 -1.44
C ASP A 92 4.95 1.44 -0.31
N TYR A 93 4.60 1.80 0.93
CA TYR A 93 4.75 0.92 2.09
C TYR A 93 4.01 -0.41 1.93
N LEU A 94 2.71 -0.37 1.60
CA LEU A 94 1.90 -1.58 1.48
C LEU A 94 2.26 -2.43 0.24
N SER A 95 2.69 -1.79 -0.84
CA SER A 95 3.09 -2.49 -2.07
C SER A 95 4.30 -3.39 -1.86
N ALA A 96 5.16 -3.08 -0.88
CA ALA A 96 6.29 -3.92 -0.52
C ALA A 96 5.88 -5.26 0.12
N TYR A 97 4.70 -5.36 0.73
CA TYR A 97 4.13 -6.62 1.25
C TYR A 97 3.29 -7.38 0.23
N LEU A 98 2.73 -6.68 -0.76
CA LEU A 98 1.88 -7.27 -1.80
C LEU A 98 2.66 -7.90 -2.95
N THR A 99 3.95 -7.54 -3.08
CA THR A 99 4.84 -8.13 -4.06
C THR A 99 5.66 -9.21 -3.34
N PRO A 100 5.64 -10.48 -3.78
CA PRO A 100 6.55 -11.47 -3.22
C PRO A 100 7.98 -10.95 -3.37
N PRO A 101 8.88 -11.23 -2.40
CA PRO A 101 10.29 -10.91 -2.58
C PRO A 101 10.71 -11.55 -3.91
N ASP A 102 11.36 -10.79 -4.80
CA ASP A 102 11.92 -11.32 -6.04
C ASP A 102 12.74 -12.57 -5.67
N GLU A 103 12.17 -13.77 -5.86
CA GLU A 103 12.98 -14.97 -6.00
C GLU A 103 13.74 -14.72 -7.29
N ASP A 104 15.07 -14.57 -7.19
CA ASP A 104 16.03 -14.55 -8.29
C ASP A 104 15.40 -15.18 -9.53
N ASP A 105 15.02 -14.37 -10.53
CA ASP A 105 14.52 -14.82 -11.84
C ASP A 105 15.53 -15.87 -12.36
N PRO A 106 15.25 -17.19 -12.22
CA PRO A 106 16.16 -18.17 -12.74
C PRO A 106 15.73 -18.35 -14.18
N GLU A 107 16.60 -17.86 -15.06
CA GLU A 107 16.55 -18.09 -16.50
C GLU A 107 15.62 -17.18 -17.32
N GLY A 108 16.23 -16.08 -17.75
CA GLY A 108 16.51 -15.96 -19.17
C GLY A 108 17.06 -17.28 -19.75
N ASN A 109 16.18 -18.14 -20.26
CA ASN A 109 16.61 -19.24 -21.12
C ASN A 109 16.72 -18.71 -22.55
N ALA A 110 17.96 -18.34 -22.91
CA ALA A 110 18.39 -18.30 -24.29
C ALA A 110 18.58 -19.74 -24.79
N GLY A 111 17.68 -20.18 -25.67
CA GLY A 111 17.78 -21.45 -26.41
C GLY A 111 16.39 -22.04 -26.56
N GLY A 112 15.75 -22.09 -27.72
CA GLY A 112 16.23 -22.22 -29.08
C GLY A 112 15.26 -23.19 -29.75
N SER A 113 14.72 -22.83 -30.90
CA SER A 113 14.34 -23.79 -31.92
C SER A 113 14.33 -23.08 -33.26
N GLN A 114 14.99 -23.80 -34.15
CA GLN A 114 15.48 -23.50 -35.48
C GLN A 114 14.35 -23.32 -36.51
#